data_AF-M4EHW9-F1
#
_entry.id   AF-M4EHW9-F1
#
_cell.length_a   1.000
_cell.length_b   1.000
_cell.length_c   1.000
_cell.angle_alpha   90.00
_cell.angle_beta   90.00
_cell.angle_gamma   90.00
#
_symmetry.space_group_name_H-M   'P 1'
#
loop_
_entity.id
_entity.type
_entity.pdbx_description
1 polymer ?
#
loop_
_entity_poly.entity_id
_entity_poly.type
_entity_poly.pdbx_seq_one_letter_code
_entity_poly.pdbx_strand_id
1 'polypeptide(L)'
;MYPGIKPFVTLNHLDYPQELENRFQSWLSPEMQNDFGYLADICFKHFGDRVKHWTTLNEPNQQIILTHLKGTFPPSRCSLPYGNCSQGNSEREPFIAAHNTILAHAKAVHIYRSKYQVTNVPVDMICI
;
A
#
# COMPACT_ATOMS: atom_id res chain seq x y z
N MET A 1 6.86 -17.95 -17.72
CA MET A 1 6.59 -18.37 -16.33
C MET A 1 6.97 -19.83 -16.23
N TYR A 2 7.72 -20.23 -15.21
CA TYR A 2 8.15 -21.63 -15.10
C TYR A 2 6.94 -22.55 -14.86
N PRO A 3 6.84 -23.69 -15.56
CA PRO A 3 5.77 -24.66 -15.33
C PRO A 3 5.71 -25.06 -13.86
N GLY A 4 4.53 -25.00 -13.25
CA GLY A 4 4.27 -25.48 -11.89
C GLY A 4 4.45 -24.46 -10.74
N ILE A 5 5.03 -23.28 -10.97
CA ILE A 5 5.16 -22.25 -9.92
C ILE A 5 3.99 -21.26 -9.99
N LYS A 6 3.28 -21.08 -8.87
CA LYS A 6 2.19 -20.12 -8.74
C LYS A 6 2.69 -18.80 -8.15
N PRO A 7 2.47 -17.65 -8.83
CA PRO A 7 2.88 -16.34 -8.30
C PRO A 7 1.92 -15.86 -7.21
N PHE A 8 2.49 -15.32 -6.14
CA PHE A 8 1.80 -14.50 -5.14
C PHE A 8 2.48 -13.13 -5.17
N VAL A 9 1.76 -12.12 -5.63
CA VAL A 9 2.35 -10.80 -5.91
C VAL A 9 1.83 -9.79 -4.91
N THR A 10 2.75 -9.10 -4.24
CA THR A 10 2.45 -7.92 -3.41
C THR A 10 2.52 -6.66 -4.28
N LEU A 11 1.47 -5.82 -4.25
CA LEU A 11 1.43 -4.58 -5.03
C LEU A 11 2.29 -3.47 -4.44
N ASN A 12 2.37 -3.39 -3.11
CA ASN A 12 3.23 -2.44 -2.40
C ASN A 12 3.87 -3.09 -1.17
N HIS A 13 5.18 -2.97 -1.10
CA HIS A 13 6.04 -3.48 -0.04
C HIS A 13 6.96 -2.38 0.47
N LEU A 14 6.35 -1.30 0.99
CA LEU A 14 7.01 -0.05 1.38
C LEU A 14 7.55 0.79 0.21
N ASP A 15 7.32 0.37 -1.04
CA ASP A 15 7.86 1.00 -2.23
C ASP A 15 6.80 1.81 -2.99
N TYR A 16 6.93 3.13 -2.94
CA TYR A 16 6.15 4.05 -3.76
C TYR A 16 7.07 5.14 -4.33
N PRO A 17 6.71 5.77 -5.47
CA PRO A 17 7.55 6.79 -6.08
C PRO A 17 7.77 7.96 -5.12
N GLN A 18 9.02 8.40 -4.96
CA GLN A 18 9.39 9.59 -4.16
C GLN A 18 8.61 10.84 -4.59
N GLU A 19 8.20 10.91 -5.85
CA GLU A 19 7.38 12.00 -6.37
C GLU A 19 6.02 12.16 -5.65
N LEU A 20 5.43 11.06 -5.14
CA LEU A 20 4.18 11.14 -4.38
C LEU A 20 4.38 11.80 -3.01
N GLU A 21 5.56 11.61 -2.41
CA GLU A 21 5.95 12.28 -1.17
C GLU A 21 6.12 13.77 -1.41
N ASN A 22 6.79 14.13 -2.51
CA ASN A 22 7.03 15.52 -2.89
C ASN A 22 5.72 16.28 -3.19
N ARG A 23 4.78 15.64 -3.89
CA ARG A 23 3.54 16.29 -4.34
C ARG A 23 2.51 16.44 -3.23
N PHE A 24 2.32 15.42 -2.40
CA PHE A 24 1.22 15.39 -1.44
C PHE A 24 1.53 14.64 -0.13
N GLN A 25 2.79 14.31 0.15
CA GLN A 25 3.19 13.55 1.35
C GLN A 25 2.59 12.14 1.40
N SER A 26 2.40 11.53 0.23
CA SER A 26 2.04 10.11 0.07
C SER A 26 0.89 9.69 1.00
N TRP A 27 1.16 8.76 1.92
CA TRP A 27 0.20 8.16 2.83
C TRP A 27 -0.44 9.14 3.83
N LEU A 28 0.11 10.36 3.98
CA LEU A 28 -0.54 11.41 4.76
C LEU A 28 -1.67 12.14 4.01
N SER A 29 -1.91 11.78 2.75
CA SER A 29 -2.90 12.41 1.90
C SER A 29 -3.90 11.39 1.32
N PRO A 30 -5.19 11.75 1.20
CA PRO A 30 -6.21 10.89 0.59
C PRO A 30 -5.96 10.66 -0.91
N GLU A 31 -5.20 11.51 -1.59
CA GLU A 31 -4.80 11.35 -2.99
C GLU A 31 -4.05 10.03 -3.22
N MET A 32 -3.33 9.52 -2.21
CA MET A 32 -2.66 8.23 -2.27
C MET A 32 -3.63 7.06 -2.53
N GLN A 33 -4.89 7.18 -2.09
CA GLN A 33 -5.91 6.17 -2.37
C GLN A 33 -6.18 6.06 -3.87
N ASN A 34 -6.17 7.19 -4.58
CA ASN A 34 -6.38 7.25 -6.02
C ASN A 34 -5.17 6.70 -6.78
N ASP A 35 -3.96 7.16 -6.45
CA ASP A 35 -2.73 6.74 -7.12
C ASP A 35 -2.43 5.25 -6.89
N PHE A 36 -2.66 4.74 -5.67
CA PHE A 36 -2.55 3.31 -5.40
C PHE A 36 -3.60 2.49 -6.16
N GLY A 37 -4.84 2.98 -6.23
CA GLY A 37 -5.89 2.35 -7.04
C GLY A 37 -5.53 2.29 -8.53
N TYR A 38 -4.90 3.34 -9.07
CA TYR A 38 -4.42 3.38 -10.45
C TYR A 38 -3.28 2.37 -10.68
N LEU A 39 -2.29 2.30 -9.78
CA LEU A 39 -1.24 1.28 -9.81
C LEU A 39 -1.85 -0.13 -9.85
N ALA A 40 -2.81 -0.41 -8.95
CA ALA A 40 -3.47 -1.71 -8.89
C ALA A 40 -4.21 -2.04 -10.20
N ASP A 41 -4.97 -1.10 -10.78
CA ASP A 41 -5.68 -1.29 -12.05
C ASP A 41 -4.71 -1.66 -13.20
N ILE A 42 -3.57 -0.98 -13.29
CA ILE A 42 -2.51 -1.30 -14.27
C ILE A 42 -1.94 -2.70 -14.02
N CYS A 43 -1.58 -3.04 -12.78
CA CYS A 43 -1.04 -4.36 -12.45
C CYS A 43 -2.03 -5.49 -12.79
N PHE A 44 -3.31 -5.33 -12.42
CA PHE A 44 -4.34 -6.32 -12.73
C PHE A 44 -4.55 -6.49 -14.23
N LYS A 45 -4.60 -5.38 -14.97
CA LYS A 45 -4.75 -5.39 -16.43
C LYS A 45 -3.64 -6.14 -17.15
N HIS A 46 -2.38 -5.95 -16.72
CA HIS A 46 -1.22 -6.45 -17.44
C HIS A 46 -0.70 -7.80 -16.95
N PHE A 47 -1.01 -8.19 -15.71
CA PHE A 47 -0.50 -9.42 -15.12
C PHE A 47 -1.61 -10.36 -14.63
N GLY A 48 -2.87 -9.91 -14.56
CA GLY A 48 -4.00 -10.71 -14.06
C GLY A 48 -4.33 -11.93 -14.92
N ASP A 49 -3.82 -12.01 -16.15
CA ASP A 49 -3.89 -13.20 -17.00
C ASP A 49 -3.13 -14.39 -16.37
N ARG A 50 -2.00 -14.13 -15.70
CA ARG A 50 -1.09 -15.13 -15.11
C ARG A 50 -1.07 -15.12 -13.58
N VAL A 51 -1.28 -13.97 -12.95
CA VAL A 51 -1.26 -13.81 -11.49
C VAL A 51 -2.67 -13.93 -10.94
N LYS A 52 -2.88 -14.93 -10.06
CA LYS A 52 -4.18 -15.23 -9.46
C LYS A 52 -4.25 -14.94 -7.95
N HIS A 53 -3.11 -14.68 -7.31
CA HIS A 53 -3.01 -14.37 -5.89
C HIS A 53 -2.31 -13.02 -5.71
N TRP A 54 -2.97 -12.10 -5.00
CA TRP A 54 -2.56 -10.70 -4.91
C TRP A 54 -2.58 -10.23 -3.45
N THR A 55 -1.45 -9.82 -2.92
CA THR A 55 -1.39 -9.06 -1.68
C THR A 55 -1.40 -7.58 -2.03
N THR A 56 -2.22 -6.77 -1.38
CA THR A 56 -2.26 -5.32 -1.69
C THR A 56 -1.09 -4.59 -1.05
N LEU A 57 -0.98 -4.69 0.27
CA LEU A 57 0.03 -4.03 1.09
C LEU A 57 0.66 -5.08 2.00
N ASN A 58 1.98 -4.97 2.18
CA ASN A 58 2.73 -5.79 3.11
C ASN A 58 3.02 -5.04 4.41
N GLU A 59 2.67 -5.66 5.52
CA GLU A 59 2.82 -5.25 6.91
C GLU A 59 2.50 -3.76 7.13
N PRO A 60 1.28 -3.29 6.80
CA PRO A 60 0.95 -1.87 6.89
C PRO A 60 1.11 -1.35 8.33
N ASN A 61 0.86 -2.19 9.34
CA ASN A 61 1.11 -1.85 10.74
C ASN A 61 2.59 -1.54 11.00
N GLN A 62 3.52 -2.38 10.52
CA GLN A 62 4.95 -2.15 10.67
C GLN A 62 5.40 -0.96 9.82
N GLN A 63 4.94 -0.87 8.57
CA GLN A 63 5.19 0.28 7.70
C GLN A 63 4.90 1.59 8.44
N ILE A 64 3.70 1.74 8.96
CA ILE A 64 3.24 2.98 9.60
C ILE A 64 4.07 3.30 10.84
N ILE A 65 4.35 2.28 11.67
CA ILE A 65 5.19 2.44 12.86
C ILE A 65 6.60 2.91 12.47
N LEU A 66 7.23 2.28 11.49
CA LEU A 66 8.60 2.58 11.10
C LEU A 66 8.74 3.91 10.37
N THR A 67 7.69 4.34 9.65
CA THR A 67 7.73 5.54 8.78
C THR A 67 7.20 6.82 9.44
N HIS A 68 6.17 6.72 10.28
CA HIS A 68 5.43 7.87 10.83
C HIS A 68 5.34 7.92 12.37
N LEU A 69 5.73 6.85 13.07
CA LEU A 69 5.82 6.84 14.54
C LEU A 69 7.26 6.95 15.03
N LYS A 70 8.12 6.01 14.60
CA LYS A 70 9.54 5.96 14.97
C LYS A 70 10.45 6.69 13.98
N GLY A 71 10.00 6.85 12.73
CA GLY A 71 10.74 7.52 11.65
C GLY A 71 12.07 6.85 11.28
N THR A 72 12.23 5.55 11.57
CA THR A 72 13.44 4.78 11.24
C THR A 72 13.52 4.40 9.76
N PHE A 73 12.40 4.47 9.03
CA PHE A 73 12.31 4.21 7.59
C PHE A 73 11.80 5.47 6.87
N PRO A 74 12.14 5.68 5.58
CA PRO A 74 11.61 6.79 4.79
C PRO A 74 10.06 6.85 4.82
N PRO A 75 9.44 8.02 4.98
CA PRO A 75 10.02 9.37 4.88
C PRO A 75 10.61 9.90 6.20
N SER A 76 10.86 9.02 7.17
CA SER A 76 11.51 9.31 8.45
C SER A 76 10.83 10.44 9.22
N ARG A 77 9.51 10.29 9.41
CA ARG A 77 8.68 11.26 10.14
C ARG A 77 8.42 10.76 11.55
N CYS A 78 8.71 11.60 12.53
CA CYS A 78 8.46 11.30 13.94
C CYS A 78 8.57 12.56 14.82
N SER A 79 8.09 12.45 16.05
CA SER A 79 8.28 13.43 17.11
C SER A 79 8.70 12.74 18.41
N LEU A 80 9.30 13.50 19.34
CA LEU A 80 9.58 13.02 20.69
C LEU A 80 8.28 12.54 21.38
N PRO A 81 8.33 11.52 22.26
CA PRO A 81 9.51 10.76 22.66
C PRO A 81 9.86 9.57 21.73
N TYR A 82 9.12 9.36 20.65
CA TYR A 82 9.22 8.15 19.82
C TYR A 82 10.43 8.14 18.88
N GLY A 83 10.91 9.33 18.50
CA GLY A 83 12.15 9.52 17.76
C GLY A 83 12.55 10.99 17.69
N ASN A 84 13.69 11.27 17.04
CA ASN A 84 14.26 12.61 16.92
C ASN A 84 14.39 13.04 15.44
N CYS A 85 13.27 12.99 14.71
CA CYS A 85 13.20 13.38 13.31
C CYS A 85 13.09 14.91 13.18
N SER A 86 13.50 15.45 12.04
CA SER A 86 13.38 16.89 11.75
C SER A 86 11.92 17.34 11.53
N GLN A 87 11.02 16.41 11.29
CA GLN A 87 9.62 16.65 10.97
C GLN A 87 8.75 15.46 11.36
N GLY A 88 7.45 15.70 11.50
CA GLY A 88 6.45 14.67 11.76
C GLY A 88 5.63 14.93 13.03
N ASN A 89 4.62 14.11 13.23
CA ASN A 89 3.83 14.09 14.46
C ASN A 89 3.42 12.64 14.78
N SER A 90 4.15 12.03 15.70
CA SER A 90 3.97 10.62 16.09
C SER A 90 2.62 10.33 16.74
N GLU A 91 1.89 11.34 17.22
CA GLU A 91 0.55 11.18 17.82
C GLU A 91 -0.58 11.26 16.79
N ARG A 92 -0.32 11.74 15.57
CA ARG A 92 -1.34 11.97 14.54
C ARG A 92 -1.06 11.24 13.23
N GLU A 93 0.14 11.38 12.70
CA GLU A 93 0.50 10.88 11.37
C GLU A 93 0.33 9.37 11.22
N PRO A 94 0.63 8.52 12.23
CA PRO A 94 0.35 7.10 12.13
C PRO A 94 -1.12 6.76 11.85
N PHE A 95 -2.06 7.51 12.44
CA PHE A 95 -3.49 7.27 12.25
C PHE A 95 -3.97 7.74 10.89
N ILE A 96 -3.43 8.86 10.39
CA ILE A 96 -3.74 9.37 9.05
C ILE A 96 -3.22 8.38 7.99
N ALA A 97 -1.97 7.95 8.13
CA ALA A 97 -1.37 6.94 7.26
C ALA A 97 -2.14 5.62 7.31
N ALA A 98 -2.53 5.14 8.50
CA ALA A 98 -3.37 3.95 8.64
C ALA A 98 -4.71 4.07 7.90
N HIS A 99 -5.40 5.20 8.07
CA HIS A 99 -6.67 5.45 7.44
C HIS A 99 -6.58 5.41 5.91
N ASN A 100 -5.61 6.14 5.33
CA ASN A 100 -5.42 6.16 3.88
C ASN A 100 -4.98 4.80 3.33
N THR A 101 -4.13 4.07 4.05
CA THR A 101 -3.71 2.71 3.68
C THR A 101 -4.89 1.74 3.63
N ILE A 102 -5.79 1.78 4.62
CA ILE A 102 -7.00 0.94 4.65
C ILE A 102 -7.95 1.30 3.48
N LEU A 103 -8.15 2.59 3.21
CA LEU A 103 -9.00 3.03 2.10
C LEU A 103 -8.39 2.71 0.73
N ALA A 104 -7.07 2.83 0.59
CA ALA A 104 -6.34 2.44 -0.62
C ALA A 104 -6.47 0.92 -0.87
N HIS A 105 -6.33 0.09 0.17
CA HIS A 105 -6.62 -1.34 0.11
C HIS A 105 -8.05 -1.59 -0.40
N ALA A 106 -9.05 -1.00 0.26
CA ALA A 106 -10.46 -1.19 -0.10
C ALA A 106 -10.74 -0.77 -1.55
N LYS A 107 -10.11 0.31 -2.03
CA LYS A 107 -10.22 0.77 -3.41
C LYS A 107 -9.60 -0.20 -4.40
N ALA A 108 -8.40 -0.71 -4.14
CA ALA A 108 -7.76 -1.73 -4.99
C ALA A 108 -8.60 -3.02 -5.05
N VAL A 109 -9.12 -3.47 -3.90
CA VAL A 109 -10.03 -4.62 -3.81
C VAL A 109 -11.30 -4.38 -4.62
N HIS A 110 -11.90 -3.21 -4.51
CA HIS A 110 -13.10 -2.86 -5.27
C HIS A 110 -12.85 -2.89 -6.78
N ILE A 111 -11.73 -2.32 -7.25
CA ILE A 111 -11.32 -2.36 -8.67
C ILE A 111 -11.16 -3.80 -9.14
N TYR A 112 -10.46 -4.63 -8.37
CA TYR A 112 -10.26 -6.04 -8.71
C TYR A 112 -11.59 -6.77 -8.85
N ARG A 113 -12.46 -6.68 -7.84
CA ARG A 113 -13.75 -7.39 -7.80
C ARG A 113 -14.73 -6.93 -8.88
N SER A 114 -14.72 -5.64 -9.21
CA SER A 114 -15.66 -5.07 -10.19
C SER A 114 -15.21 -5.28 -11.64
N LYS A 115 -13.90 -5.34 -11.92
CA LYS A 115 -13.38 -5.37 -13.29
C LYS A 115 -12.66 -6.68 -13.67
N TYR A 116 -12.04 -7.37 -12.73
CA TYR A 116 -11.07 -8.45 -13.02
C TYR A 116 -11.40 -9.80 -12.38
N GLN A 117 -12.30 -9.84 -11.39
CA GLN A 117 -12.70 -11.09 -10.77
C GLN A 117 -13.61 -11.89 -11.71
N VAL A 118 -13.08 -13.00 -12.22
CA VAL A 118 -13.86 -14.01 -12.92
C VAL A 118 -14.52 -14.92 -11.87
N THR A 119 -15.81 -15.20 -12.03
CA THR A 119 -16.76 -15.73 -11.03
C THR A 119 -16.37 -17.03 -10.28
N ASN A 120 -15.25 -17.70 -10.61
CA ASN A 120 -14.88 -19.01 -10.06
C ASN A 120 -13.42 -19.13 -9.58
N VAL A 121 -12.68 -18.03 -9.40
CA VAL A 121 -11.31 -18.07 -8.85
C VAL A 121 -11.32 -17.41 -7.46
N PRO A 122 -11.05 -18.13 -6.37
CA PRO A 122 -10.81 -17.53 -5.06
C PRO A 122 -9.57 -16.64 -5.16
N VAL A 123 -9.71 -15.38 -4.79
CA VAL A 123 -8.61 -14.42 -4.82
C VAL A 123 -8.43 -13.93 -3.40
N ASP A 124 -7.33 -14.37 -2.80
CA ASP A 124 -6.89 -13.92 -1.50
C ASP A 124 -6.27 -12.53 -1.69
N MET A 125 -7.08 -11.48 -1.60
CA MET A 125 -6.59 -10.12 -1.40
C MET A 125 -6.36 -9.90 0.08
N ILE A 126 -5.16 -10.23 0.53
CA ILE A 126 -4.76 -10.07 1.91
C ILE A 126 -4.06 -8.71 2.06
N CYS A 127 -4.39 -8.04 3.16
CA CYS A 127 -3.55 -7.02 3.76
C CYS A 127 -2.79 -7.76 4.85
N ILE A 128 -1.54 -8.16 4.59
CA ILE A 128 -0.72 -8.90 5.55
C ILE A 128 -0.07 -7.88 6.45
#